data_AF-A0A948PWT0-F1
#
_entry.id   AF-A0A948PWT0-F1
#
_cell.length_a   1.000
_cell.length_b   1.000
_cell.length_c   1.000
_cell.angle_alpha   90.00
_cell.angle_beta   90.00
_cell.angle_gamma   90.00
#
_symmetry.space_group_name_H-M   'P 1'
#
loop_
_entity.id
_entity.type
_entity.pdbx_description
1 polymer ?
#
loop_
_entity_poly.entity_id
_entity_poly.type
_entity_poly.pdbx_seq_one_letter_code
_entity_poly.pdbx_strand_id
1 'polypeptide(L)'
;LLKGRLRLRQITRLCPGGHQTPIVTSRLDLPAVVLAYRMFERWRQENFLKYLREEYALDALVDYKSEPEDPQRLVPNPESRKIKKELTALRAKLKGMQAIYGRAAIDNKEGKRPTIRGFKIAYGELRGQIRELQKQIEILQSRHNQMPKRIEVKDLAGEPMVRLSGERKHLTNCIKMVAYQAESDLLALVRPHYARADQEGRTLITSALQCPADLEIGKDKLRVTLMSLSSKHRSKVIAAICEMLNRMEVCFPGTKLQMCFGVHQGVS
;
A
#
# COMPACT_ATOMS: atom_id res chain seq x y z
N LEU A 1 -6.53 7.13 25.73
CA LEU A 1 -5.33 7.52 24.94
C LEU A 1 -4.23 7.84 25.93
N LEU A 2 -3.11 7.12 25.85
CA LEU A 2 -2.02 7.04 26.84
C LEU A 2 -1.68 8.40 27.48
N LYS A 3 -2.15 8.65 28.71
CA LYS A 3 -1.65 9.73 29.57
C LYS A 3 -0.46 9.17 30.35
N GLY A 4 0.74 9.19 29.75
CA GLY A 4 1.97 8.69 30.36
C GLY A 4 3.20 8.78 29.43
N ARG A 5 4.41 8.68 29.99
CA ARG A 5 5.66 8.59 29.22
C ARG A 5 5.76 7.20 28.57
N LEU A 6 5.77 7.14 27.24
CA LEU A 6 5.97 5.90 26.47
C LEU A 6 7.47 5.65 26.27
N ARG A 7 8.01 4.57 26.85
CA ARG A 7 9.37 4.12 26.59
C ARG A 7 9.37 3.15 25.41
N LEU A 8 10.21 3.41 24.42
CA LEU A 8 10.40 2.58 23.23
C LEU A 8 11.87 2.24 23.08
N ARG A 9 12.14 1.09 22.46
CA ARG A 9 13.48 0.67 22.07
C ARG A 9 13.72 1.07 20.62
N GLN A 10 14.89 1.61 20.34
CA GLN A 10 15.37 1.85 18.99
C GLN A 10 16.42 0.79 18.60
N ILE A 11 16.30 0.25 17.39
CA ILE A 11 17.28 -0.63 16.75
C ILE A 11 17.67 0.04 15.45
N THR A 12 18.96 0.23 15.19
CA THR A 12 19.43 0.84 13.94
C THR A 12 20.17 -0.21 13.12
N ARG A 13 19.74 -0.43 11.88
CA ARG A 13 20.52 -1.21 10.91
C ARG A 13 21.35 -0.25 10.05
N LEU A 14 22.65 -0.51 9.99
CA LEU A 14 23.56 0.12 9.04
C LEU A 14 23.63 -0.76 7.77
N CYS A 15 23.30 -0.19 6.62
CA CYS A 15 23.46 -0.83 5.32
C CYS A 15 24.90 -0.64 4.80
N PRO A 16 25.40 -1.52 3.92
CA PRO A 16 26.75 -1.38 3.33
C PRO A 16 27.01 -0.03 2.66
N GLY A 17 25.99 0.59 2.06
CA GLY A 17 26.06 1.94 1.48
C GLY A 17 26.00 3.10 2.49
N GLY A 18 26.20 2.85 3.79
CA GLY A 18 26.20 3.89 4.84
C GLY A 18 24.82 4.37 5.30
N HIS A 19 23.74 4.02 4.59
CA HIS A 19 22.38 4.36 5.01
C HIS A 19 22.01 3.66 6.33
N GLN A 20 21.38 4.41 7.24
CA GLN A 20 20.89 3.89 8.51
C GLN A 20 19.36 3.86 8.53
N THR A 21 18.78 2.71 8.84
CA THR A 21 17.34 2.54 8.99
C THR A 21 17.01 2.35 10.48
N PRO A 22 16.39 3.36 11.14
CA PRO A 22 15.95 3.23 12.52
C PRO A 22 14.62 2.47 12.60
N ILE A 23 14.55 1.52 13.53
CA ILE A 23 13.37 0.73 13.87
C ILE A 23 13.00 1.06 15.31
N VAL A 24 11.79 1.58 15.54
CA VAL A 24 11.28 1.91 16.88
C VAL A 24 10.21 0.91 17.27
N THR A 25 10.33 0.30 18.45
CA THR A 25 9.44 -0.78 18.90
C THR A 25 9.21 -0.75 20.41
N SER A 26 8.02 -1.20 20.83
CA SER A 26 7.71 -1.46 22.24
C SER A 26 8.09 -2.89 22.69
N ARG A 27 8.51 -3.76 21.75
CA ARG A 27 8.92 -5.14 22.04
C ARG A 27 10.35 -5.18 22.61
N LEU A 28 10.44 -5.48 23.90
CA LEU A 28 11.72 -5.64 24.61
C LEU A 28 12.17 -7.10 24.72
N ASP A 29 11.25 -8.03 24.49
CA ASP A 29 11.42 -9.47 24.65
C ASP A 29 12.15 -10.15 23.47
N LEU A 30 12.19 -9.50 22.30
CA LEU A 30 12.80 -10.07 21.10
C LEU A 30 14.24 -9.53 20.88
N PRO A 31 15.18 -10.37 20.40
CA PRO A 31 16.49 -9.90 19.96
C PRO A 31 16.40 -8.87 18.83
N ALA A 32 17.37 -7.95 18.76
CA ALA A 32 17.40 -6.89 17.75
C ALA A 32 17.41 -7.46 16.32
N VAL A 33 18.15 -8.55 16.09
CA VAL A 33 18.25 -9.21 14.77
C VAL A 33 16.91 -9.77 14.30
N VAL A 34 16.11 -10.36 15.19
CA VAL A 34 14.79 -10.91 14.85
C VAL A 34 13.81 -9.81 14.47
N LEU A 35 13.83 -8.70 15.22
CA LEU A 35 13.01 -7.52 14.91
C LEU A 35 13.43 -6.88 13.60
N ALA A 36 14.74 -6.72 13.35
CA ALA A 36 15.25 -6.21 12.09
C ALA A 36 14.79 -7.10 10.92
N TYR A 37 14.99 -8.42 11.01
CA TYR A 37 14.54 -9.38 10.00
C TYR A 37 13.05 -9.24 9.68
N ARG A 38 12.18 -9.24 10.71
CA ARG A 38 10.73 -9.06 10.53
C ARG A 38 10.35 -7.74 9.88
N MET A 39 11.06 -6.65 10.19
CA MET A 39 10.82 -5.34 9.55
C MET A 39 11.24 -5.32 8.08
N PHE A 40 12.36 -5.95 7.71
CA PHE A 40 12.75 -6.06 6.30
C PHE A 40 11.84 -7.02 5.53
N GLU A 41 11.38 -8.10 6.16
CA GLU A 41 10.36 -8.99 5.58
C GLU A 41 9.04 -8.27 5.30
N ARG A 42 8.61 -7.34 6.17
CA ARG A 42 7.47 -6.48 5.90
C ARG A 42 7.69 -5.64 4.65
N TRP A 43 8.88 -5.06 4.47
CA TRP A 43 9.19 -4.27 3.28
C TRP A 43 9.11 -5.12 2.00
N ARG A 44 9.49 -6.41 2.08
CA ARG A 44 9.29 -7.36 0.97
C ARG A 44 7.82 -7.51 0.61
N GLN A 45 6.91 -7.54 1.59
CA GLN A 45 5.46 -7.59 1.32
C GLN A 45 4.95 -6.31 0.64
N GLU A 46 5.45 -5.14 1.06
CA GLU A 46 5.08 -3.86 0.44
C GLU A 46 5.56 -3.80 -1.02
N ASN A 47 6.79 -4.24 -1.29
CA ASN A 47 7.32 -4.36 -2.66
C ASN A 47 6.51 -5.36 -3.50
N PHE A 48 6.13 -6.50 -2.93
CA PHE A 48 5.25 -7.48 -3.57
C PHE A 48 3.92 -6.86 -3.97
N LEU A 49 3.20 -6.21 -3.04
CA LEU A 49 1.91 -5.59 -3.34
C LEU A 49 2.05 -4.48 -4.38
N LYS A 50 3.09 -3.65 -4.29
CA LYS A 50 3.36 -2.61 -5.29
C LYS A 50 3.50 -3.23 -6.68
N TYR A 51 4.35 -4.25 -6.81
CA TYR A 51 4.62 -4.90 -8.07
C TYR A 51 3.38 -5.60 -8.66
N LEU A 52 2.61 -6.33 -7.85
CA LEU A 52 1.37 -6.98 -8.33
C LEU A 52 0.31 -5.96 -8.78
N ARG A 53 0.27 -4.78 -8.17
CA ARG A 53 -0.65 -3.72 -8.60
C ARG A 53 -0.26 -3.16 -9.97
N GLU A 54 1.03 -2.92 -10.17
CA GLU A 54 1.59 -2.33 -11.39
C GLU A 54 1.57 -3.33 -12.56
N GLU A 55 2.02 -4.57 -12.34
CA GLU A 55 2.27 -5.54 -13.43
C GLU A 55 1.17 -6.60 -13.57
N TYR A 56 0.45 -6.92 -12.48
CA TYR A 56 -0.59 -7.98 -12.46
C TYR A 56 -2.00 -7.43 -12.29
N ALA A 57 -2.17 -6.10 -12.34
CA ALA A 57 -3.46 -5.44 -12.17
C ALA A 57 -4.21 -5.94 -10.92
N LEU A 58 -3.51 -6.12 -9.79
CA LEU A 58 -4.10 -6.68 -8.56
C LEU A 58 -5.35 -5.94 -8.09
N ASP A 59 -5.41 -4.63 -8.30
CA ASP A 59 -6.54 -3.78 -7.89
C ASP A 59 -7.69 -3.74 -8.90
N ALA A 60 -7.51 -4.29 -10.11
CA ALA A 60 -8.53 -4.23 -11.14
C ALA A 60 -9.84 -4.90 -10.69
N LEU A 61 -10.96 -4.31 -11.11
CA LEU A 61 -12.28 -4.86 -10.92
C LEU A 61 -12.41 -6.13 -11.78
N VAL A 62 -12.75 -7.25 -11.13
CA VAL A 62 -12.88 -8.56 -11.80
C VAL A 62 -14.34 -8.88 -12.12
N ASP A 63 -15.27 -8.35 -11.32
CA ASP A 63 -16.70 -8.60 -11.47
C ASP A 63 -17.49 -7.38 -10.95
N TYR A 64 -18.66 -7.16 -11.54
CA TYR A 64 -19.63 -6.15 -11.12
C TYR A 64 -20.72 -6.73 -10.21
N LYS A 65 -20.80 -8.06 -10.09
CA LYS A 65 -21.77 -8.71 -9.20
C LYS A 65 -21.59 -8.19 -7.77
N SER A 66 -22.69 -7.74 -7.18
CA SER A 66 -22.75 -7.29 -5.80
C SER A 66 -23.62 -8.21 -4.97
N GLU A 67 -23.35 -8.24 -3.67
CA GLU A 67 -24.06 -9.00 -2.65
C GLU A 67 -24.38 -8.08 -1.47
N PRO A 68 -25.47 -8.34 -0.73
CA PRO A 68 -25.72 -7.64 0.52
C PRO A 68 -24.53 -7.78 1.46
N GLU A 69 -24.09 -6.67 2.07
CA GLU A 69 -23.07 -6.74 3.11
C GLU A 69 -23.65 -7.37 4.39
N ASP A 70 -22.78 -7.99 5.19
CA ASP A 70 -23.14 -8.50 6.51
C ASP A 70 -23.73 -7.38 7.40
N PRO A 71 -25.00 -7.50 7.85
CA PRO A 71 -25.68 -6.47 8.63
C PRO A 71 -24.99 -6.19 9.98
N GLN A 72 -24.28 -7.16 10.56
CA GLN A 72 -23.62 -7.04 11.87
C GLN A 72 -22.19 -6.49 11.76
N ARG A 73 -21.67 -6.33 10.55
CA ARG A 73 -20.32 -5.81 10.33
C ARG A 73 -20.20 -4.39 10.89
N LEU A 74 -19.19 -4.15 11.71
CA LEU A 74 -18.93 -2.83 12.27
C LEU A 74 -18.19 -1.92 11.27
N VAL A 75 -18.82 -0.84 10.86
CA VAL A 75 -18.24 0.19 9.98
C VAL A 75 -18.00 1.50 10.72
N PRO A 76 -17.05 2.35 10.27
CA PRO A 76 -16.89 3.69 10.83
C PRO A 76 -18.17 4.51 10.72
N ASN A 77 -18.58 5.16 11.80
CA ASN A 77 -19.79 5.98 11.82
C ASN A 77 -19.65 7.21 10.90
N PRO A 78 -20.44 7.31 9.80
CA PRO A 78 -20.34 8.43 8.86
C PRO A 78 -20.73 9.77 9.48
N GLU A 79 -21.71 9.78 10.39
CA GLU A 79 -22.13 11.00 11.11
C GLU A 79 -21.04 11.50 12.05
N SER A 80 -20.32 10.60 12.73
CA SER A 80 -19.14 10.96 13.52
C SER A 80 -18.07 11.64 12.64
N ARG A 81 -17.89 11.16 11.41
CA ARG A 81 -16.96 11.78 10.45
C ARG A 81 -17.42 13.17 10.00
N LYS A 82 -18.73 13.38 9.78
CA LYS A 82 -19.30 14.70 9.46
C LYS A 82 -19.06 15.71 10.57
N ILE A 83 -19.40 15.37 11.81
CA ILE A 83 -19.17 16.25 12.98
C ILE A 83 -17.67 16.53 13.16
N LYS A 84 -16.80 15.53 12.95
CA LYS A 84 -15.35 15.75 13.01
C LYS A 84 -14.86 16.75 11.95
N LYS A 85 -15.44 16.74 10.74
CA LYS A 85 -15.13 17.70 9.67
C LYS A 85 -15.59 19.11 10.07
N GLU A 86 -16.80 19.24 10.63
CA GLU A 86 -17.32 20.51 11.15
C GLU A 86 -16.47 21.08 12.29
N LEU A 87 -16.11 20.25 13.27
CA LEU A 87 -15.21 20.63 14.36
C LEU A 87 -13.87 21.13 13.84
N THR A 88 -13.32 20.48 12.80
CA THR A 88 -12.06 20.90 12.19
C THR A 88 -12.20 22.27 11.52
N ALA A 89 -13.31 22.50 10.80
CA ALA A 89 -13.60 23.79 10.18
C ALA A 89 -13.80 24.91 11.21
N LEU A 90 -14.56 24.67 12.28
CA LEU A 90 -14.78 25.64 13.36
C LEU A 90 -13.49 25.96 14.11
N ARG A 91 -12.65 24.95 14.40
CA ARG A 91 -11.34 25.18 15.03
C ARG A 91 -10.41 26.00 14.14
N ALA A 92 -10.44 25.79 12.83
CA ALA A 92 -9.69 26.63 11.88
C ALA A 92 -10.18 28.09 11.89
N LYS A 93 -11.50 28.30 11.88
CA LYS A 93 -12.10 29.65 12.02
C LYS A 93 -11.71 30.32 13.34
N LEU A 94 -11.83 29.59 14.46
CA LEU A 94 -11.45 30.07 15.79
C LEU A 94 -9.97 30.49 15.81
N LYS A 95 -9.07 29.64 15.26
CA LYS A 95 -7.64 29.95 15.17
C LYS A 95 -7.38 31.21 14.34
N GLY A 96 -8.09 31.39 13.23
CA GLY A 96 -8.01 32.61 12.42
C GLY A 96 -8.43 33.86 13.18
N MET A 97 -9.58 33.81 13.87
CA MET A 97 -10.09 34.95 14.66
C MET A 97 -9.19 35.26 15.86
N GLN A 98 -8.66 34.24 16.54
CA GLN A 98 -7.69 34.42 17.61
C GLN A 98 -6.38 35.03 17.09
N ALA A 99 -5.94 34.68 15.88
CA ALA A 99 -4.76 35.29 15.28
C ALA A 99 -4.98 36.77 14.94
N ILE A 100 -6.16 37.14 14.42
CA ILE A 100 -6.54 38.54 14.17
C ILE A 100 -6.58 39.32 15.48
N TYR A 101 -7.26 38.77 16.50
CA TYR A 101 -7.34 39.39 17.83
C TYR A 101 -5.95 39.54 18.49
N GLY A 102 -5.08 38.53 18.33
CA GLY A 102 -3.71 38.55 18.82
C GLY A 102 -2.83 39.57 18.11
N ARG A 103 -2.88 39.64 16.76
CA ARG A 103 -2.19 40.68 15.98
C ARG A 103 -2.65 42.07 16.38
N ALA A 104 -3.96 42.28 16.48
CA ALA A 104 -4.51 43.54 16.94
C ALA A 104 -4.02 43.94 18.34
N ALA A 105 -3.80 42.97 19.23
CA ALA A 105 -3.25 43.23 20.57
C ALA A 105 -1.76 43.60 20.52
N ILE A 106 -0.97 42.98 19.62
CA ILE A 106 0.45 43.29 19.42
C ILE A 106 0.64 44.66 18.76
N ASP A 107 -0.17 44.98 17.74
CA ASP A 107 -0.07 46.23 16.97
C ASP A 107 -0.69 47.44 17.70
N ASN A 108 -1.26 47.23 18.89
CA ASN A 108 -1.89 48.28 19.68
C ASN A 108 -0.82 49.18 20.33
N LYS A 109 -0.49 50.29 19.67
CA LYS A 109 0.37 51.35 20.25
C LYS A 109 -0.29 51.92 21.52
N GLU A 110 0.46 52.00 22.63
CA GLU A 110 -0.03 52.47 23.95
C GLU A 110 -0.75 53.82 23.89
N GLY A 111 -0.34 54.73 22.99
CA GLY A 111 -0.99 56.03 22.80
C GLY A 111 -2.38 56.01 22.14
N LYS A 112 -2.79 54.91 21.46
CA LYS A 112 -4.14 54.79 20.87
C LYS A 112 -5.16 54.26 21.87
N ARG A 113 -4.76 53.29 22.72
CA ARG A 113 -5.62 52.68 23.74
C ARG A 113 -4.75 52.29 24.94
N PRO A 114 -4.59 53.21 25.92
CA PRO A 114 -3.66 53.01 27.05
C PRO A 114 -4.15 51.99 28.08
N THR A 115 -5.43 51.57 28.03
CA THR A 115 -5.97 50.57 28.96
C THR A 115 -6.45 49.31 28.24
N ILE A 116 -6.23 48.16 28.88
CA ILE A 116 -6.78 46.85 28.49
C ILE A 116 -8.31 46.91 28.35
N ARG A 117 -8.99 47.79 29.12
CA ARG A 117 -10.44 47.99 29.06
C ARG A 117 -10.86 48.60 27.72
N GLY A 118 -10.18 49.65 27.24
CA GLY A 118 -10.48 50.29 25.95
C GLY A 118 -10.26 49.35 24.75
N PHE A 119 -9.20 48.52 24.81
CA PHE A 119 -8.95 47.48 23.82
C PHE A 119 -10.07 46.43 23.79
N LYS A 120 -10.49 45.95 24.97
CA LYS A 120 -11.58 44.97 25.11
C LYS A 120 -12.92 45.48 24.59
N ILE A 121 -13.20 46.78 24.71
CA ILE A 121 -14.43 47.40 24.18
C ILE A 121 -14.35 47.47 22.65
N ALA A 122 -13.25 47.96 22.09
CA ALA A 122 -13.07 48.12 20.65
C ALA A 122 -13.11 46.80 19.87
N TYR A 123 -12.60 45.71 20.46
CA TYR A 123 -12.66 44.36 19.87
C TYR A 123 -13.74 43.48 20.53
N GLY A 124 -14.75 44.10 21.14
CA GLY A 124 -15.83 43.41 21.84
C GLY A 124 -16.60 42.45 20.92
N GLU A 125 -16.89 42.86 19.69
CA GLU A 125 -17.55 42.03 18.68
C GLU A 125 -16.72 40.79 18.31
N LEU A 126 -15.43 40.98 18.00
CA LEU A 126 -14.49 39.89 17.68
C LEU A 126 -14.35 38.90 18.85
N ARG A 127 -14.34 39.41 20.09
CA ARG A 127 -14.34 38.58 21.30
C ARG A 127 -15.65 37.83 21.49
N GLY A 128 -16.78 38.45 21.14
CA GLY A 128 -18.10 37.80 21.12
C GLY A 128 -18.13 36.64 20.13
N GLN A 129 -17.66 36.85 18.90
CA GLN A 129 -17.56 35.82 17.87
C GLN A 129 -16.63 34.67 18.29
N ILE A 130 -15.49 34.97 18.93
CA ILE A 130 -14.58 33.94 19.49
C ILE A 130 -15.29 33.09 20.54
N ARG A 131 -16.01 33.70 21.48
CA ARG A 131 -16.76 32.98 22.52
C ARG A 131 -17.86 32.11 21.93
N GLU A 132 -18.58 32.62 20.94
CA GLU A 132 -19.64 31.87 20.26
C GLU A 132 -19.06 30.65 19.54
N LEU A 133 -17.95 30.81 18.79
CA LEU A 133 -17.25 29.70 18.16
C LEU A 133 -16.74 28.67 19.18
N GLN A 134 -16.22 29.11 20.33
CA GLN A 134 -15.80 28.21 21.42
C GLN A 134 -16.97 27.39 21.95
N LYS A 135 -18.11 28.03 22.23
CA LYS A 135 -19.32 27.36 22.70
C LYS A 135 -19.85 26.35 21.67
N GLN A 136 -19.87 26.72 20.38
CA GLN A 136 -20.27 25.81 19.31
C GLN A 136 -19.34 24.59 19.22
N ILE A 137 -18.03 24.79 19.35
CA ILE A 137 -17.05 23.69 19.37
C ILE A 137 -17.28 22.78 20.57
N GLU A 138 -17.53 23.32 21.76
CA GLU A 138 -17.80 22.53 22.98
C GLU A 138 -19.05 21.66 22.83
N ILE A 139 -20.15 22.23 22.32
CA ILE A 139 -21.40 21.51 22.07
C ILE A 139 -21.19 20.37 21.09
N LEU A 140 -20.58 20.66 19.93
CA LEU A 140 -20.33 19.64 18.90
C LEU A 140 -19.34 18.57 19.37
N GLN A 141 -18.36 18.95 20.20
CA GLN A 141 -17.37 18.02 20.74
C GLN A 141 -18.00 17.10 21.79
N SER A 142 -18.90 17.60 22.63
CA SER A 142 -19.69 16.78 23.55
C SER A 142 -20.54 15.76 22.77
N ARG A 143 -21.28 16.23 21.75
CA ARG A 143 -22.06 15.37 20.87
C ARG A 143 -21.19 14.29 20.20
N HIS A 144 -20.05 14.68 19.62
CA HIS A 144 -19.12 13.74 18.99
C HIS A 144 -18.60 12.68 19.97
N ASN A 145 -18.33 13.04 21.22
CA ASN A 145 -17.80 12.11 22.23
C ASN A 145 -18.83 11.08 22.71
N GLN A 146 -20.12 11.43 22.68
CA GLN A 146 -21.21 10.54 23.03
C GLN A 146 -21.56 9.55 21.90
N MET A 147 -21.17 9.87 20.66
CA MET A 147 -21.47 9.02 19.52
C MET A 147 -20.59 7.77 19.45
N PRO A 148 -21.14 6.62 19.04
CA PRO A 148 -20.35 5.43 18.80
C PRO A 148 -19.42 5.65 17.61
N LYS A 149 -18.15 5.25 17.77
CA LYS A 149 -17.13 5.36 16.71
C LYS A 149 -17.41 4.44 15.53
N ARG A 150 -18.05 3.31 15.80
CA ARG A 150 -18.46 2.31 14.83
C ARG A 150 -19.91 1.91 15.10
N ILE A 151 -20.64 1.66 14.03
CA ILE A 151 -22.03 1.19 14.05
C ILE A 151 -22.14 -0.04 13.15
N GLU A 152 -23.17 -0.85 13.36
CA GLU A 152 -23.47 -1.98 12.48
C GLU A 152 -23.98 -1.48 11.11
N VAL A 153 -23.78 -2.26 10.06
CA VAL A 153 -24.25 -1.90 8.70
C VAL A 153 -25.75 -1.69 8.68
N LYS A 154 -26.52 -2.49 9.44
CA LYS A 154 -27.98 -2.34 9.54
C LYS A 154 -28.44 -1.01 10.13
N ASP A 155 -27.59 -0.33 10.90
CA ASP A 155 -27.88 0.95 11.56
C ASP A 155 -27.45 2.16 10.70
N LEU A 156 -26.87 1.93 9.50
CA LEU A 156 -26.54 2.99 8.57
C LEU A 156 -27.83 3.58 7.98
N ALA A 157 -27.91 4.91 7.97
CA ALA A 157 -28.95 5.61 7.23
C ALA A 157 -28.61 5.62 5.72
N GLY A 158 -29.61 5.36 4.87
CA GLY A 158 -29.49 5.44 3.42
C GLY A 158 -29.72 4.12 2.71
N GLU A 159 -29.12 3.97 1.54
CA GLU A 159 -29.21 2.74 0.74
C GLU A 159 -28.45 1.58 1.41
N PRO A 160 -28.95 0.34 1.25
CA PRO A 160 -28.30 -0.84 1.81
C PRO A 160 -26.87 -0.95 1.28
N MET A 161 -25.91 -1.10 2.20
CA MET A 161 -24.52 -1.25 1.80
C MET A 161 -24.34 -2.59 1.09
N VAL A 162 -23.83 -2.53 -0.13
CA VAL A 162 -23.47 -3.71 -0.92
C VAL A 162 -21.97 -3.90 -0.94
N ARG A 163 -21.54 -5.15 -1.03
CA ARG A 163 -20.15 -5.51 -1.30
C ARG A 163 -20.05 -6.16 -2.68
N LEU A 164 -18.89 -6.07 -3.31
CA LEU A 164 -18.62 -6.83 -4.51
C LEU A 164 -18.45 -8.31 -4.16
N SER A 165 -18.92 -9.20 -5.03
CA SER A 165 -18.76 -10.64 -4.87
C SER A 165 -17.28 -11.00 -4.84
N GLY A 166 -16.86 -11.73 -3.80
CA GLY A 166 -15.45 -11.99 -3.52
C GLY A 166 -14.86 -13.16 -4.29
N GLU A 167 -15.68 -14.13 -4.73
CA GLU A 167 -15.20 -15.43 -5.23
C GLU A 167 -14.28 -15.30 -6.45
N ARG A 168 -14.74 -14.59 -7.50
CA ARG A 168 -13.92 -14.37 -8.70
C ARG A 168 -12.66 -13.57 -8.38
N LYS A 169 -12.79 -12.57 -7.50
CA LYS A 169 -11.63 -11.77 -7.06
C LYS A 169 -10.60 -12.63 -6.34
N HIS A 170 -11.02 -13.52 -5.45
CA HIS A 170 -10.13 -14.45 -4.75
C HIS A 170 -9.43 -15.40 -5.72
N LEU A 171 -10.17 -16.03 -6.63
CA LEU A 171 -9.58 -16.93 -7.63
C LEU A 171 -8.54 -16.20 -8.51
N THR A 172 -8.91 -15.05 -9.06
CA THR A 172 -8.00 -14.25 -9.90
C THR A 172 -6.78 -13.76 -9.11
N ASN A 173 -6.95 -13.37 -7.84
CA ASN A 173 -5.83 -12.98 -6.99
C ASN A 173 -4.88 -14.17 -6.76
N CYS A 174 -5.39 -15.37 -6.49
CA CYS A 174 -4.55 -16.57 -6.34
C CYS A 174 -3.71 -16.83 -7.60
N ILE A 175 -4.31 -16.75 -8.79
CA ILE A 175 -3.58 -16.93 -10.06
C ILE A 175 -2.47 -15.87 -10.20
N LYS A 176 -2.77 -14.60 -9.91
CA LYS A 176 -1.79 -13.50 -9.96
C LYS A 176 -0.63 -13.72 -8.97
N MET A 177 -0.93 -14.19 -7.77
CA MET A 177 0.09 -14.50 -6.76
C MET A 177 1.00 -15.65 -7.20
N VAL A 178 0.44 -16.70 -7.77
CA VAL A 178 1.22 -17.83 -8.31
C VAL A 178 2.08 -17.39 -9.48
N ALA A 179 1.54 -16.58 -10.40
CA ALA A 179 2.29 -16.06 -11.53
C ALA A 179 3.47 -15.17 -11.08
N TYR A 180 3.25 -14.29 -10.10
CA TYR A 180 4.33 -13.51 -9.48
C TYR A 180 5.42 -14.40 -8.86
N GLN A 181 5.02 -15.48 -8.17
CA GLN A 181 5.96 -16.40 -7.56
C GLN A 181 6.80 -17.10 -8.63
N ALA A 182 6.16 -17.61 -9.69
CA ALA A 182 6.84 -18.23 -10.82
C ALA A 182 7.82 -17.26 -11.50
N GLU A 183 7.43 -16.01 -11.73
CA GLU A 183 8.32 -14.98 -12.27
C GLU A 183 9.52 -14.70 -11.34
N SER A 184 9.28 -14.66 -10.03
CA SER A 184 10.33 -14.44 -9.03
C SER A 184 11.31 -15.61 -8.94
N ASP A 185 10.82 -16.84 -9.13
CA ASP A 185 11.65 -18.05 -9.19
C ASP A 185 12.49 -18.06 -10.48
N LEU A 186 11.90 -17.72 -11.63
CA LEU A 186 12.64 -17.52 -12.87
C LEU A 186 13.73 -16.45 -12.73
N LEU A 187 13.44 -15.34 -12.01
CA LEU A 187 14.44 -14.31 -11.71
C LEU A 187 15.60 -14.83 -10.88
N ALA A 188 15.32 -15.72 -9.91
CA ALA A 188 16.38 -16.37 -9.16
C ALA A 188 17.27 -17.24 -10.07
N LEU A 189 16.69 -17.94 -11.05
CA LEU A 189 17.44 -18.73 -12.05
C LEU A 189 18.26 -17.86 -13.01
N VAL A 190 17.78 -16.66 -13.36
CA VAL A 190 18.48 -15.70 -14.23
C VAL A 190 19.76 -15.16 -13.58
N ARG A 191 19.73 -14.91 -12.25
CA ARG A 191 20.77 -14.16 -11.53
C ARG A 191 22.21 -14.61 -11.78
N PRO A 192 22.55 -15.91 -11.73
CA PRO A 192 23.93 -16.36 -11.98
C PRO A 192 24.41 -16.13 -13.41
N HIS A 193 23.49 -15.99 -14.37
CA HIS A 193 23.79 -15.93 -15.80
C HIS A 193 23.66 -14.50 -16.38
N TYR A 194 23.16 -13.54 -15.59
CA TYR A 194 22.91 -12.19 -16.07
C TYR A 194 23.36 -11.14 -15.05
N ALA A 195 24.49 -10.50 -15.34
CA ALA A 195 25.09 -9.48 -14.46
C ALA A 195 24.13 -8.33 -14.10
N ARG A 196 23.17 -8.03 -15.00
CA ARG A 196 22.16 -6.98 -14.79
C ARG A 196 20.82 -7.51 -14.25
N ALA A 197 20.80 -8.70 -13.63
CA ALA A 197 19.57 -9.32 -13.16
C ALA A 197 18.79 -8.46 -12.15
N ASP A 198 19.47 -7.75 -11.25
CA ASP A 198 18.79 -6.90 -10.28
C ASP A 198 18.25 -5.59 -10.89
N GLN A 199 18.74 -5.17 -12.05
CA GLN A 199 18.25 -3.97 -12.76
C GLN A 199 17.23 -4.29 -13.85
N GLU A 200 17.43 -5.37 -14.61
CA GLU A 200 16.65 -5.70 -15.82
C GLU A 200 16.16 -7.16 -15.87
N GLY A 201 16.40 -7.97 -14.84
CA GLY A 201 16.09 -9.41 -14.88
C GLY A 201 14.60 -9.70 -15.05
N ARG A 202 13.72 -8.94 -14.39
CA ARG A 202 12.27 -9.07 -14.58
C ARG A 202 11.85 -8.71 -15.99
N THR A 203 12.38 -7.60 -16.54
CA THR A 203 12.14 -7.20 -17.93
C THR A 203 12.58 -8.27 -18.92
N LEU A 204 13.72 -8.94 -18.67
CA LEU A 204 14.19 -10.06 -19.49
C LEU A 204 13.20 -11.23 -19.47
N ILE A 205 12.70 -11.61 -18.28
CA ILE A 205 11.72 -12.70 -18.14
C ILE A 205 10.42 -12.35 -18.84
N THR A 206 9.87 -11.16 -18.59
CA THR A 206 8.65 -10.69 -19.24
C THR A 206 8.80 -10.70 -20.77
N SER A 207 9.94 -10.24 -21.29
CA SER A 207 10.23 -10.27 -22.73
C SER A 207 10.24 -11.71 -23.28
N ALA A 208 10.80 -12.66 -22.53
CA ALA A 208 10.83 -14.07 -22.92
C ALA A 208 9.43 -14.72 -22.89
N LEU A 209 8.62 -14.41 -21.87
CA LEU A 209 7.24 -14.94 -21.74
C LEU A 209 6.28 -14.35 -22.78
N GLN A 210 6.53 -13.14 -23.26
CA GLN A 210 5.78 -12.49 -24.34
C GLN A 210 6.30 -12.87 -25.74
N CYS A 211 7.42 -13.60 -25.81
CA CYS A 211 8.02 -13.99 -27.06
C CYS A 211 7.19 -15.12 -27.71
N PRO A 212 6.96 -15.09 -29.04
CA PRO A 212 6.38 -16.22 -29.75
C PRO A 212 7.21 -17.49 -29.54
N ALA A 213 6.53 -18.63 -29.57
CA ALA A 213 7.15 -19.94 -29.40
C ALA A 213 6.51 -20.96 -30.34
N ASP A 214 7.35 -21.82 -30.91
CA ASP A 214 6.88 -22.99 -31.63
C ASP A 214 6.57 -24.13 -30.66
N LEU A 215 5.45 -24.81 -30.89
CA LEU A 215 5.00 -25.95 -30.10
C LEU A 215 4.98 -27.20 -30.98
N GLU A 216 5.80 -28.19 -30.64
CA GLU A 216 5.86 -29.47 -31.32
C GLU A 216 5.51 -30.60 -30.35
N ILE A 217 4.49 -31.39 -30.70
CA ILE A 217 4.04 -32.54 -29.92
C ILE A 217 4.70 -33.79 -30.50
N GLY A 218 5.63 -34.37 -29.75
CA GLY A 218 6.22 -35.68 -30.03
C GLY A 218 5.45 -36.81 -29.35
N LYS A 219 5.98 -38.05 -29.44
CA LYS A 219 5.37 -39.23 -28.79
C LYS A 219 5.34 -39.10 -27.26
N ASP A 220 6.48 -38.72 -26.66
CA ASP A 220 6.65 -38.65 -25.20
C ASP A 220 7.08 -37.25 -24.71
N LYS A 221 7.20 -36.28 -25.63
CA LYS A 221 7.75 -34.95 -25.33
C LYS A 221 6.91 -33.84 -25.95
N LEU A 222 6.74 -32.75 -25.20
CA LEU A 222 6.23 -31.48 -25.70
C LEU A 222 7.42 -30.53 -25.82
N ARG A 223 7.81 -30.19 -27.05
CA ARG A 223 8.91 -29.24 -27.30
C ARG A 223 8.34 -27.83 -27.45
N VAL A 224 8.89 -26.90 -26.67
CA VAL A 224 8.56 -25.48 -26.67
C VAL A 224 9.82 -24.72 -27.07
N THR A 225 9.85 -24.16 -28.28
CA THR A 225 11.02 -23.42 -28.79
C THR A 225 10.69 -21.93 -28.85
N LEU A 226 11.25 -21.15 -27.93
CA LEU A 226 11.08 -19.70 -27.89
C LEU A 226 11.83 -19.05 -29.06
N MET A 227 11.26 -18.01 -29.66
CA MET A 227 12.00 -17.18 -30.62
C MET A 227 13.19 -16.49 -29.94
N SER A 228 14.22 -16.20 -30.73
CA SER A 228 15.38 -15.43 -30.25
C SER A 228 14.94 -14.02 -29.85
N LEU A 229 15.44 -13.55 -28.71
CA LEU A 229 15.29 -12.16 -28.28
C LEU A 229 16.16 -11.21 -29.12
N SER A 230 15.86 -9.91 -29.07
CA SER A 230 16.51 -8.87 -29.89
C SER A 230 18.04 -8.78 -29.72
N SER A 231 18.58 -9.26 -28.59
CA SER A 231 20.01 -9.28 -28.34
C SER A 231 20.51 -10.70 -28.09
N LYS A 232 21.59 -11.11 -28.78
CA LYS A 232 22.19 -12.44 -28.68
C LYS A 232 22.53 -12.84 -27.23
N HIS A 233 22.96 -11.91 -26.37
CA HIS A 233 23.26 -12.24 -24.97
C HIS A 233 22.00 -12.58 -24.17
N ARG A 234 20.89 -11.86 -24.36
CA ARG A 234 19.60 -12.19 -23.71
C ARG A 234 19.11 -13.57 -24.14
N SER A 235 19.17 -13.90 -25.42
CA SER A 235 18.81 -15.25 -25.91
C SER A 235 19.68 -16.35 -25.28
N LYS A 236 20.99 -16.12 -25.11
CA LYS A 236 21.88 -17.06 -24.42
C LYS A 236 21.50 -17.28 -22.95
N VAL A 237 21.12 -16.22 -22.24
CA VAL A 237 20.64 -16.34 -20.85
C VAL A 237 19.35 -17.16 -20.78
N ILE A 238 18.38 -16.90 -21.67
CA ILE A 238 17.14 -17.68 -21.72
C ILE A 238 17.41 -19.14 -22.07
N ALA A 239 18.33 -19.42 -23.01
CA ALA A 239 18.71 -20.79 -23.34
C ALA A 239 19.28 -21.54 -22.13
N ALA A 240 20.11 -20.90 -21.31
CA ALA A 240 20.62 -21.49 -20.07
C ALA A 240 19.47 -21.84 -19.09
N ILE A 241 18.45 -20.97 -18.99
CA ILE A 241 17.27 -21.23 -18.16
C ILE A 241 16.46 -22.40 -18.73
N CYS A 242 16.27 -22.47 -20.04
CA CYS A 242 15.61 -23.61 -20.69
C CYS A 242 16.31 -24.93 -20.34
N GLU A 243 17.64 -24.97 -20.36
CA GLU A 243 18.40 -26.15 -19.93
C GLU A 243 18.15 -26.50 -18.46
N MET A 244 18.12 -25.51 -17.56
CA MET A 244 17.82 -25.73 -16.15
C MET A 244 16.40 -26.28 -15.94
N LEU A 245 15.41 -25.75 -16.67
CA LEU A 245 14.03 -26.23 -16.62
C LEU A 245 13.90 -27.66 -17.18
N ASN A 246 14.62 -27.98 -18.24
CA ASN A 246 14.62 -29.33 -18.84
C ASN A 246 15.14 -30.39 -17.87
N ARG A 247 16.10 -30.03 -17.00
CA ARG A 247 16.63 -30.93 -15.94
C ARG A 247 15.63 -31.23 -14.84
N MET A 248 14.53 -30.48 -14.74
CA MET A 248 13.48 -30.75 -13.76
C MET A 248 12.54 -31.89 -14.21
N GLU A 249 12.65 -32.33 -15.48
CA GLU A 249 11.89 -33.46 -16.04
C GLU A 249 10.37 -33.38 -15.82
N VAL A 250 9.82 -32.16 -15.86
CA VAL A 250 8.41 -31.90 -15.59
C VAL A 250 7.53 -32.35 -16.76
N CYS A 251 6.47 -33.09 -16.48
CA CYS A 251 5.44 -33.43 -17.46
C CYS A 251 4.37 -32.34 -17.58
N PHE A 252 3.84 -32.15 -18.79
CA PHE A 252 2.73 -31.23 -19.02
C PHE A 252 1.47 -31.73 -18.27
N PRO A 253 0.80 -30.87 -17.48
CA PRO A 253 -0.32 -31.28 -16.64
C PRO A 253 -1.41 -32.05 -17.40
N GLY A 254 -1.85 -33.18 -16.85
CA GLY A 254 -2.86 -34.05 -17.46
C GLY A 254 -2.36 -34.95 -18.59
N THR A 255 -1.04 -35.00 -18.84
CA THR A 255 -0.43 -35.86 -19.89
C THR A 255 0.82 -36.57 -19.38
N LYS A 256 1.39 -37.45 -20.21
CA LYS A 256 2.72 -38.06 -19.99
C LYS A 256 3.83 -37.38 -20.80
N LEU A 257 3.53 -36.24 -21.45
CA LEU A 257 4.50 -35.54 -22.28
C LEU A 257 5.49 -34.77 -21.41
N GLN A 258 6.76 -35.15 -21.45
CA GLN A 258 7.83 -34.39 -20.79
C GLN A 258 8.02 -33.06 -21.50
N MET A 259 8.03 -31.96 -20.74
CA MET A 259 8.26 -30.63 -21.31
C MET A 259 9.75 -30.44 -21.62
N CYS A 260 10.04 -29.94 -22.82
CA CYS A 260 11.39 -29.65 -23.29
C CYS A 260 11.42 -28.24 -23.90
N PHE A 261 12.15 -27.33 -23.28
CA PHE A 261 12.29 -25.94 -23.67
C PHE A 261 13.57 -25.71 -24.48
N GLY A 262 13.52 -24.78 -25.44
CA GLY A 262 14.67 -24.33 -26.20
C GLY A 262 14.48 -22.90 -26.69
N VAL A 263 15.53 -22.34 -27.31
CA VAL A 263 15.51 -21.03 -27.96
C VAL A 263 16.04 -21.19 -29.37
N HIS A 264 15.37 -20.58 -30.34
CA HIS A 264 15.87 -20.52 -31.72
C HIS A 264 17.25 -19.88 -31.75
N GLN A 265 18.21 -20.52 -32.41
CA GLN A 265 19.49 -19.89 -32.68
C GLN A 265 19.29 -18.92 -33.84
N GLY A 266 19.21 -17.62 -33.55
CA GLY A 266 19.10 -16.60 -34.58
C GLY A 266 20.20 -16.78 -35.62
N VAL A 267 19.82 -16.82 -36.91
CA VAL A 267 20.78 -16.86 -38.02
C VAL A 267 21.73 -15.67 -37.86
N SER A 268 23.02 -15.97 -37.91
CA SER A 268 24.12 -15.08 -37.53
C SER A 268 24.09 -13.76 -38.26
#